data_AF-A0A7U4GEU5-F1
#
_entry.id   AF-A0A7U4GEU5-F1
#
_cell.length_a   1.000
_cell.length_b   1.000
_cell.length_c   1.000
_cell.angle_alpha   90.00
_cell.angle_beta   90.00
_cell.angle_gamma   90.00
#
_symmetry.space_group_name_H-M   'P 1'
#
loop_
_entity.id
_entity.type
_entity.pdbx_description
1 polymer ?
#
loop_
_entity_poly.entity_id
_entity_poly.type
_entity_poly.pdbx_seq_one_letter_code
_entity_poly.pdbx_strand_id
1 'polypeptide(L)'
;MSKKFSILLLAVALAGCSSQASRMAECEAQGVSKDACYIAEKNHQASIQNAAETQALRNAAAQYGQAAQKSKMLMAHIDGVDIKIYPVDKQGYIESTAAALIEENEFAQVYQKGIFTATWYKKTNKITLLRNGQLVGRTKV
;
A
#
# COMPACT_ATOMS: atom_id res chain seq x y z
N MET A 1 12.71 36.46 -11.22
CA MET A 1 13.18 36.07 -9.87
C MET A 1 14.48 35.29 -10.03
N SER A 2 15.58 35.87 -9.58
CA SER A 2 16.95 35.61 -10.05
C SER A 2 17.51 34.27 -9.56
N LYS A 3 18.29 33.54 -10.38
CA LYS A 3 19.09 32.34 -10.01
C LYS A 3 19.91 32.53 -8.71
N LYS A 4 20.22 33.78 -8.36
CA LYS A 4 20.89 34.17 -7.11
C LYS A 4 20.05 33.87 -5.85
N PHE A 5 18.72 33.86 -5.95
CA PHE A 5 17.81 33.60 -4.82
C PHE A 5 17.78 32.12 -4.42
N SER A 6 17.85 31.20 -5.39
CA SER A 6 17.91 29.75 -5.13
C SER A 6 19.22 29.30 -4.47
N ILE A 7 20.34 29.96 -4.77
CA ILE A 7 21.64 29.67 -4.15
C ILE A 7 21.66 30.14 -2.69
N LEU A 8 21.03 31.28 -2.39
CA LEU A 8 20.93 31.81 -1.03
C LEU A 8 20.08 30.89 -0.13
N LEU A 9 18.96 30.38 -0.66
CA LEU A 9 18.09 29.42 0.04
C LEU A 9 18.79 28.11 0.38
N LEU A 10 19.66 27.61 -0.50
CA LEU A 10 20.45 26.40 -0.25
C LEU A 10 21.51 26.63 0.84
N ALA A 11 22.17 27.79 0.83
CA ALA A 11 23.19 28.13 1.85
C ALA A 11 22.61 28.26 3.27
N VAL A 12 21.38 28.78 3.41
CA VAL A 12 20.68 28.89 4.69
C VAL A 12 20.24 27.51 5.21
N ALA A 13 19.93 26.56 4.33
CA ALA A 13 19.57 25.20 4.73
C ALA A 13 20.75 24.42 5.33
N LEU A 14 21.99 24.68 4.90
CA LEU A 14 23.18 24.02 5.46
C LEU A 14 23.65 24.62 6.80
N ALA A 15 23.29 25.87 7.11
CA ALA A 15 23.63 26.50 8.39
C ALA A 15 22.91 25.87 9.60
N GLY A 16 21.88 25.05 9.38
CA GLY A 16 21.18 24.30 10.43
C GLY A 16 21.86 22.99 10.85
N CYS A 17 22.90 22.54 10.14
CA CYS A 17 23.68 21.36 10.50
C CYS A 17 24.81 21.73 11.48
N SER A 18 24.45 22.09 12.71
CA SER A 18 25.41 22.14 13.82
C SER A 18 25.99 20.75 14.06
N SER A 19 27.32 20.63 14.14
CA SER A 19 27.99 19.37 14.46
C SER A 19 27.82 19.03 15.94
N GLN A 20 27.94 17.75 16.29
CA GLN A 20 27.89 17.29 17.69
C GLN A 20 28.88 18.08 18.58
N ALA A 21 30.08 18.35 18.07
CA ALA A 21 31.11 19.10 18.81
C ALA A 21 30.71 20.55 19.10
N SER A 22 30.00 21.21 18.18
CA SER A 22 29.57 22.61 18.39
C SER A 22 28.44 22.70 19.40
N ARG A 23 27.49 21.74 19.40
CA ARG A 23 26.42 21.67 20.41
C ARG A 23 26.93 21.38 21.82
N MET A 24 27.93 20.50 21.94
CA MET A 24 28.57 20.23 23.22
C MET A 24 29.30 21.45 23.77
N ALA A 25 30.04 22.17 22.92
CA ALA A 25 30.74 23.39 23.31
C ALA A 25 29.77 24.52 23.74
N GLU A 26 28.65 24.70 23.03
CA GLU A 26 27.61 25.67 23.42
C GLU A 26 26.91 25.29 24.73
N CYS A 27 26.65 23.99 24.94
CA CYS A 27 26.06 23.51 26.19
C CYS A 27 27.00 23.71 27.39
N GLU A 28 28.29 23.42 27.24
CA GLU A 28 29.30 23.70 28.27
C GLU A 28 29.46 25.22 28.51
N ALA A 29 29.39 26.04 27.45
CA ALA A 29 29.46 27.50 27.55
C ALA A 29 28.26 28.13 28.29
N GLN A 30 27.13 27.41 28.38
CA GLN A 30 25.98 27.80 29.21
C GLN A 30 26.16 27.46 30.71
N GLY A 31 27.34 26.96 31.10
CA GLY A 31 27.65 26.58 32.48
C GLY A 31 27.07 25.24 32.90
N VAL A 32 26.62 24.42 31.94
CA VAL A 32 26.11 23.06 32.19
C VAL A 32 27.29 22.10 32.28
N SER A 33 27.20 21.11 33.17
CA SER A 33 28.27 20.11 33.31
C SER A 33 28.41 19.26 32.05
N LYS A 34 29.64 18.85 31.74
CA LYS A 34 29.96 18.00 30.58
C LYS A 34 29.11 16.73 30.52
N ASP A 35 28.85 16.10 31.66
CA ASP A 35 28.02 14.89 31.74
C ASP A 35 26.55 15.18 31.37
N ALA A 36 26.00 16.31 31.83
CA ALA A 36 24.65 16.71 31.47
C ALA A 36 24.54 17.05 29.97
N CYS A 37 25.55 17.72 29.42
CA CYS A 37 25.63 17.98 27.97
C CYS A 37 25.74 16.69 27.15
N TYR A 38 26.50 15.70 27.64
CA TYR A 38 26.62 14.40 26.98
C TYR A 38 25.28 13.64 26.96
N ILE A 39 24.56 13.63 28.09
CA ILE A 39 23.23 13.01 28.17
C ILE A 39 22.23 13.73 27.25
N ALA A 40 22.24 15.06 27.24
CA ALA A 40 21.36 15.85 26.37
C ALA A 40 21.61 15.55 24.89
N GLU A 41 22.87 15.43 24.48
CA GLU A 41 23.24 15.10 23.11
C GLU A 41 22.84 13.66 22.73
N LYS A 42 23.01 12.69 23.65
CA LYS A 42 22.50 11.33 23.44
C LYS A 42 20.99 11.27 23.27
N ASN A 43 20.24 12.02 24.08
CA ASN A 43 18.80 12.12 23.95
C ASN A 43 18.40 12.78 22.62
N HIS A 44 19.13 13.79 22.19
CA HIS A 44 18.94 14.43 20.88
C HIS A 44 19.16 13.44 19.73
N GLN A 45 20.26 12.68 19.74
CA GLN A 45 20.52 11.64 18.73
C GLN A 45 19.44 10.55 18.72
N ALA A 46 19.03 10.08 19.91
CA ALA A 46 17.93 9.12 20.04
C ALA A 46 16.61 9.68 19.49
N SER A 47 16.32 10.96 19.70
CA SER A 47 15.11 11.60 19.15
C SER A 47 15.13 11.66 17.61
N ILE A 48 16.30 11.95 17.01
CA ILE A 48 16.47 11.95 15.55
C ILE A 48 16.29 10.55 14.98
N GLN A 49 16.89 9.54 15.61
CA GLN A 49 16.75 8.14 15.18
C GLN A 49 15.28 7.69 15.24
N ASN A 50 14.60 7.93 16.36
CA ASN A 50 13.18 7.59 16.50
C ASN A 50 12.30 8.32 15.46
N ALA A 51 12.57 9.60 15.17
CA ALA A 51 11.84 10.35 14.14
C ALA A 51 12.11 9.79 12.73
N ALA A 52 13.36 9.45 12.43
CA ALA A 52 13.74 8.84 11.16
C ALA A 52 13.09 7.46 10.97
N GLU A 53 13.12 6.61 11.99
CA GLU A 53 12.45 5.30 11.99
C GLU A 53 10.94 5.45 11.81
N THR A 54 10.31 6.37 12.54
CA THR A 54 8.87 6.63 12.40
C THR A 54 8.52 7.09 10.98
N GLN A 55 9.34 7.97 10.40
CA GLN A 55 9.13 8.44 9.03
C GLN A 55 9.37 7.32 8.01
N ALA A 56 10.39 6.49 8.22
CA ALA A 56 10.65 5.32 7.39
C ALA A 56 9.47 4.34 7.42
N LEU A 57 8.91 4.06 8.60
CA LEU A 57 7.73 3.23 8.75
C LEU A 57 6.50 3.84 8.07
N ARG A 58 6.26 5.15 8.19
CA ARG A 58 5.15 5.83 7.49
C ARG A 58 5.31 5.77 5.98
N ASN A 59 6.51 6.00 5.48
CA ASN A 59 6.81 5.93 4.04
C ASN A 59 6.66 4.49 3.53
N ALA A 60 7.13 3.50 4.29
CA ALA A 60 6.94 2.09 4.00
C ALA A 60 5.45 1.73 4.00
N ALA A 61 4.68 2.14 5.02
CA ALA A 61 3.24 1.94 5.08
C ALA A 61 2.49 2.61 3.92
N ALA A 62 2.91 3.79 3.48
CA ALA A 62 2.36 4.43 2.30
C ALA A 62 2.67 3.64 1.02
N GLN A 63 3.87 3.06 0.91
CA GLN A 63 4.22 2.16 -0.20
C GLN A 63 3.42 0.85 -0.15
N TYR A 64 3.25 0.22 1.02
CA TYR A 64 2.42 -0.98 1.16
C TYR A 64 0.92 -0.70 0.95
N GLY A 65 0.43 0.46 1.38
CA GLY A 65 -0.94 0.91 1.11
C GLY A 65 -1.21 1.23 -0.37
N GLN A 66 -0.16 1.53 -1.14
CA GLN A 66 -0.22 1.70 -2.61
C GLN A 66 0.09 0.39 -3.37
N ALA A 67 0.88 -0.52 -2.77
CA ALA A 67 1.20 -1.84 -3.32
C ALA A 67 0.10 -2.88 -3.09
N ALA A 68 -0.80 -2.64 -2.12
CA ALA A 68 -2.17 -3.15 -2.18
C ALA A 68 -2.90 -2.40 -3.30
N GLN A 69 -2.48 -2.60 -4.56
CA GLN A 69 -3.33 -2.29 -5.69
C GLN A 69 -4.64 -2.97 -5.38
N LYS A 70 -5.71 -2.19 -5.14
CA LYS A 70 -7.05 -2.71 -4.89
C LYS A 70 -7.32 -3.67 -6.04
N SER A 71 -7.16 -4.98 -5.80
CA SER A 71 -7.37 -5.98 -6.83
C SER A 71 -8.81 -5.77 -7.24
N LYS A 72 -9.02 -5.39 -8.51
CA LYS A 72 -10.33 -4.93 -8.99
C LYS A 72 -11.30 -6.09 -8.79
N MET A 73 -12.07 -6.03 -7.71
CA MET A 73 -13.07 -7.03 -7.41
C MET A 73 -14.21 -6.87 -8.40
N LEU A 74 -14.56 -7.95 -9.07
CA LEU A 74 -15.73 -8.03 -9.94
C LEU A 74 -16.86 -8.64 -9.15
N MET A 75 -18.02 -7.98 -9.15
CA MET A 75 -19.18 -8.37 -8.37
C MET A 75 -20.36 -8.54 -9.31
N ALA A 76 -21.03 -9.68 -9.25
CA ALA A 76 -22.25 -9.94 -10.01
C ALA A 76 -23.30 -10.60 -9.13
N HIS A 77 -24.55 -10.22 -9.33
CA HIS A 77 -25.71 -10.88 -8.76
C HIS A 77 -26.56 -11.42 -9.92
N ILE A 78 -26.73 -12.73 -10.00
CA ILE A 78 -27.44 -13.41 -11.09
C ILE A 78 -28.39 -14.42 -10.47
N ASP A 79 -29.70 -14.22 -10.65
CA ASP A 79 -30.73 -15.17 -10.19
C ASP A 79 -30.60 -15.54 -8.70
N GLY A 80 -30.40 -14.53 -7.84
CA GLY A 80 -30.23 -14.74 -6.39
C GLY A 80 -28.83 -15.21 -5.97
N VAL A 81 -27.91 -15.45 -6.90
CA VAL A 81 -26.56 -15.95 -6.62
C VAL A 81 -25.54 -14.81 -6.69
N ASP A 82 -24.84 -14.58 -5.58
CA ASP A 82 -23.74 -13.62 -5.50
C ASP A 82 -22.42 -14.23 -5.99
N ILE A 83 -21.73 -13.51 -6.86
CA ILE A 83 -20.44 -13.91 -7.43
C ILE A 83 -19.44 -12.79 -7.18
N LYS A 84 -18.29 -13.14 -6.58
CA LYS A 84 -17.15 -12.22 -6.40
C LYS A 84 -15.92 -12.85 -7.02
N ILE A 85 -15.24 -12.11 -7.90
CA ILE A 85 -13.99 -12.55 -8.52
C ILE A 85 -12.92 -11.50 -8.25
N TYR A 86 -11.76 -11.95 -7.81
CA TYR A 86 -10.53 -11.17 -7.67
C TYR A 86 -9.56 -11.65 -8.76
N PRO A 87 -9.57 -11.01 -9.95
CA PRO A 87 -8.85 -11.52 -11.12
C PRO A 87 -7.36 -11.67 -10.93
N VAL A 88 -6.76 -10.70 -10.22
CA VAL A 88 -5.32 -10.63 -9.95
C VAL A 88 -4.91 -11.73 -8.97
N ASP A 89 -5.71 -11.92 -7.92
CA ASP A 89 -5.46 -12.90 -6.87
C ASP A 89 -5.89 -14.32 -7.29
N LYS A 90 -6.56 -14.46 -8.43
CA LYS A 90 -7.11 -15.72 -8.96
C LYS A 90 -8.09 -16.40 -8.01
N GLN A 91 -8.82 -15.59 -7.23
CA GLN A 91 -9.79 -16.04 -6.24
C GLN A 91 -11.20 -15.75 -6.71
N GLY A 92 -12.08 -16.73 -6.55
CA GLY A 92 -13.51 -16.61 -6.85
C GLY A 92 -14.35 -17.08 -5.67
N TYR A 93 -15.49 -16.44 -5.48
CA TYR A 93 -16.47 -16.80 -4.46
C TYR A 93 -17.86 -16.83 -5.08
N ILE A 94 -18.61 -17.89 -4.78
CA ILE A 94 -20.03 -18.04 -5.14
C ILE A 94 -20.80 -18.20 -3.84
N GLU A 95 -21.70 -17.25 -3.55
CA GLU A 95 -22.41 -17.11 -2.27
C GLU A 95 -21.44 -17.10 -1.08
N SER A 96 -20.41 -16.27 -1.16
CA SER A 96 -19.35 -16.14 -0.13
C SER A 96 -18.54 -17.42 0.15
N THR A 97 -18.78 -18.51 -0.57
CA THR A 97 -17.99 -19.75 -0.49
C THR A 97 -16.94 -19.74 -1.58
N ALA A 98 -15.71 -20.14 -1.27
CA ALA A 98 -14.64 -20.23 -2.25
C ALA A 98 -15.02 -21.15 -3.43
N ALA A 99 -14.77 -20.67 -4.64
CA ALA A 99 -14.94 -21.41 -5.89
C ALA A 99 -13.58 -21.69 -6.50
N ALA A 100 -13.35 -22.92 -6.95
CA ALA A 100 -12.07 -23.33 -7.53
C ALA A 100 -11.92 -22.73 -8.93
N LEU A 101 -10.77 -22.11 -9.22
CA LEU A 101 -10.40 -21.73 -10.58
C LEU A 101 -10.07 -23.01 -11.35
N ILE A 102 -10.93 -23.36 -12.32
CA ILE A 102 -10.79 -24.59 -13.12
C ILE A 102 -10.20 -24.33 -14.50
N GLU A 103 -10.30 -23.10 -15.00
CA GLU A 103 -9.73 -22.71 -16.29
C GLU A 103 -9.30 -21.25 -16.27
N GLU A 104 -8.12 -20.97 -16.83
CA GLU A 104 -7.65 -19.63 -17.12
C GLU A 104 -7.00 -19.58 -18.50
N ASN A 105 -7.42 -18.62 -19.31
CA ASN A 105 -6.83 -18.34 -20.61
C ASN A 105 -6.84 -16.82 -20.91
N GLU A 106 -6.43 -16.40 -22.11
CA GLU A 106 -6.41 -14.97 -22.51
C GLU A 106 -7.81 -14.33 -22.51
N PHE A 107 -8.86 -15.14 -22.69
CA PHE A 107 -10.22 -14.66 -22.89
C PHE A 107 -11.08 -14.73 -21.62
N ALA A 108 -10.80 -15.66 -20.71
CA ALA A 108 -11.66 -15.94 -19.57
C ALA A 108 -10.92 -16.52 -18.34
N GLN A 109 -11.58 -16.40 -17.19
CA GLN A 109 -11.33 -17.22 -15.99
C GLN A 109 -12.64 -17.90 -15.61
N VAL A 110 -12.58 -19.19 -15.28
CA VAL A 110 -13.75 -20.02 -14.95
C VAL A 110 -13.61 -20.56 -13.54
N TYR A 111 -14.61 -20.27 -12.71
CA TYR A 111 -14.67 -20.68 -11.31
C TYR A 111 -15.81 -21.66 -11.08
N GLN A 112 -15.58 -22.73 -10.34
CA GLN A 112 -16.59 -23.75 -10.06
C GLN A 112 -16.78 -23.97 -8.55
N LYS A 113 -18.05 -24.03 -8.12
CA LYS A 113 -18.48 -24.42 -6.77
C LYS A 113 -19.64 -25.40 -6.90
N GLY A 114 -19.38 -26.69 -6.69
CA GLY A 114 -20.39 -27.74 -6.84
C GLY A 114 -21.04 -27.70 -8.22
N ILE A 115 -22.35 -27.44 -8.25
CA ILE A 115 -23.15 -27.35 -9.49
C ILE A 115 -23.04 -26.01 -10.21
N PHE A 116 -22.44 -25.01 -9.57
CA PHE A 116 -22.32 -23.66 -10.13
C PHE A 116 -20.99 -23.48 -10.83
N THR A 117 -21.05 -22.89 -12.02
CA THR A 117 -19.86 -22.46 -12.77
C THR A 117 -20.03 -21.00 -13.16
N ALA A 118 -19.11 -20.15 -12.70
CA ALA A 118 -19.07 -18.73 -13.02
C ALA A 118 -17.89 -18.45 -13.96
N THR A 119 -18.18 -17.91 -15.14
CA THR A 119 -17.17 -17.55 -16.14
C THR A 119 -17.08 -16.05 -16.27
N TRP A 120 -15.91 -15.48 -15.98
CA TRP A 120 -15.60 -14.08 -16.29
C TRP A 120 -14.87 -13.98 -17.62
N TYR A 121 -15.44 -13.22 -18.55
CA TYR A 121 -14.84 -12.92 -19.85
C TYR A 121 -14.03 -11.62 -19.80
N LYS A 122 -12.70 -11.73 -19.92
CA LYS A 122 -11.73 -10.63 -19.80
C LYS A 122 -11.99 -9.49 -20.80
N LYS A 123 -12.29 -9.83 -22.07
CA LYS A 123 -12.49 -8.82 -23.14
C LYS A 123 -13.83 -8.09 -23.04
N THR A 124 -14.90 -8.78 -22.67
CA THR A 124 -16.25 -8.18 -22.64
C THR A 124 -16.64 -7.63 -21.27
N ASN A 125 -15.85 -7.93 -20.23
CA ASN A 125 -16.19 -7.69 -18.83
C ASN A 125 -17.59 -8.18 -18.48
N LYS A 126 -17.89 -9.43 -18.86
CA LYS A 126 -19.16 -10.09 -18.54
C LYS A 126 -18.90 -11.30 -17.65
N ILE A 127 -19.79 -11.51 -16.69
CA ILE A 127 -19.85 -12.73 -15.90
C ILE A 127 -21.07 -13.53 -16.36
N THR A 128 -20.88 -14.82 -16.57
CA THR A 128 -21.95 -15.77 -16.89
C THR A 128 -22.01 -16.83 -15.81
N LEU A 129 -23.21 -17.15 -15.35
CA LEU A 129 -23.45 -18.19 -14.35
C LEU A 129 -24.16 -19.37 -14.99
N LEU A 130 -23.62 -20.55 -14.75
CA LEU A 130 -24.23 -21.83 -15.09
C LEU A 130 -24.59 -22.58 -13.81
N ARG A 131 -25.67 -23.35 -13.85
CA ARG A 131 -26.12 -24.28 -12.80
C ARG A 131 -26.37 -25.62 -13.46
N ASN A 132 -25.67 -26.68 -13.05
CA ASN A 132 -25.71 -27.99 -13.70
C ASN A 132 -25.42 -27.92 -15.21
N GLY A 133 -24.49 -27.05 -15.63
CA GLY A 133 -24.15 -26.84 -17.04
C GLY A 133 -25.19 -26.05 -17.84
N GLN A 134 -26.33 -25.68 -17.26
CA GLN A 134 -27.34 -24.84 -17.90
C GLN A 134 -27.11 -23.37 -17.60
N LEU A 135 -27.28 -22.50 -18.59
CA LEU A 135 -27.15 -21.06 -18.43
C LEU A 135 -28.26 -20.52 -17.53
N VAL A 136 -27.88 -19.94 -16.39
CA VAL A 136 -28.79 -19.25 -15.48
C VAL A 136 -28.94 -17.79 -15.88
N GLY A 137 -27.83 -17.14 -16.19
CA GLY A 137 -27.85 -15.74 -16.58
C GLY A 137 -26.46 -15.17 -16.82
N ARG A 138 -26.45 -13.91 -17.26
CA ARG A 138 -25.23 -13.17 -17.57
C ARG A 138 -25.40 -11.70 -17.26
N THR A 139 -24.34 -11.06 -16.77
CA THR A 139 -24.33 -9.62 -16.51
C THR A 139 -22.97 -9.01 -16.82
N LYS A 140 -22.93 -7.70 -16.98
CA LYS A 140 -21.69 -6.92 -17.18
C LYS A 140 -21.17 -6.43 -15.82
N VAL A 141 -19.85 -6.39 -15.65
CA VAL A 141 -19.14 -5.99 -14.43
C VAL A 141 -18.03 -4.97 -14.70
#